data_AF-A0A178UK79-F1
#
_entry.id   AF-A0A178UK79-F1
#
_cell.length_a   1.000
_cell.length_b   1.000
_cell.length_c   1.000
_cell.angle_alpha   90.00
_cell.angle_beta   90.00
_cell.angle_gamma   90.00
#
_symmetry.space_group_name_H-M   'P 1'
#
loop_
_entity.id
_entity.type
_entity.pdbx_description
1 polymer ?
#
loop_
_entity_poly.entity_id
_entity_poly.type
_entity_poly.pdbx_seq_one_letter_code
_entity_poly.pdbx_strand_id
1 'polypeptide(L)'
;MVSEPHETNRDLLNRLSNMAISFYNDKTDSSLELVKVLRANFHPSAAITLYITFEANDPKDGNQTKRYQAVVLYLSFDIEVCSCKPEPSS
;
A
#
# COMPACT_ATOMS: atom_id res chain seq x y z
N MET A 1 18.61 -22.45 1.07
CA MET A 1 17.76 -21.27 0.79
C MET A 1 16.94 -21.08 2.04
N VAL A 2 17.15 -19.98 2.77
CA VAL A 2 16.34 -19.68 3.96
C VAL A 2 14.93 -19.45 3.45
N SER A 3 13.99 -20.31 3.84
CA SER A 3 12.57 -20.09 3.60
C SER A 3 12.21 -18.76 4.26
N GLU A 4 11.90 -17.75 3.44
CA GLU A 4 11.20 -16.57 3.94
C GLU A 4 10.01 -17.05 4.78
N PRO A 5 9.74 -16.42 5.94
CA PRO A 5 8.58 -16.79 6.75
C PRO A 5 7.36 -16.86 5.83
N HIS A 6 6.47 -17.83 6.06
CA HIS A 6 5.27 -18.04 5.25
C HIS A 6 4.32 -16.83 5.40
N GLU A 7 4.66 -15.72 4.76
CA GLU A 7 3.84 -14.50 4.69
C GLU A 7 2.57 -14.88 3.92
N THR A 8 1.40 -14.70 4.56
CA THR A 8 0.16 -14.89 3.82
C THR A 8 -0.01 -13.75 2.81
N ASN A 9 -0.84 -13.95 1.78
CA ASN A 9 -1.16 -12.86 0.86
C ASN A 9 -1.71 -11.62 1.59
N ARG A 10 -2.39 -11.79 2.73
CA ARG A 10 -2.88 -10.67 3.55
C ARG A 10 -1.73 -9.93 4.23
N ASP A 11 -0.77 -10.66 4.78
CA ASP A 11 0.39 -10.08 5.46
C ASP A 11 1.24 -9.28 4.47
N LEU A 12 1.47 -9.84 3.27
CA LEU A 12 2.14 -9.16 2.16
C LEU A 12 1.42 -7.87 1.80
N LEU A 13 0.11 -7.92 1.54
CA LEU A 13 -0.66 -6.73 1.16
C LEU A 13 -0.70 -5.67 2.25
N ASN A 14 -0.76 -6.06 3.53
CA ASN A 14 -0.67 -5.12 4.65
C ASN A 14 0.71 -4.46 4.70
N ARG A 15 1.79 -5.24 4.54
CA ARG A 15 3.16 -4.71 4.50
C ARG A 15 3.35 -3.71 3.36
N LEU A 16 2.94 -4.06 2.15
CA LEU A 16 3.05 -3.18 0.98
C LEU A 16 2.19 -1.91 1.13
N SER A 17 1.01 -2.02 1.73
CA SER A 17 0.15 -0.86 2.01
C SER A 17 0.78 0.08 3.05
N ASN A 18 1.40 -0.48 4.11
CA ASN A 18 2.13 0.33 5.08
C ASN A 18 3.35 1.03 4.45
N MET A 19 4.08 0.37 3.54
CA MET A 19 5.14 1.05 2.77
C MET A 19 4.58 2.21 1.94
N ALA A 20 3.43 2.02 1.30
CA ALA A 20 2.78 3.09 0.53
C ALA A 20 2.26 4.25 1.40
N ILE A 21 1.82 3.95 2.61
CA ILE A 21 1.46 4.95 3.63
C ILE A 21 2.70 5.75 4.04
N SER A 22 3.82 5.09 4.38
CA SER A 22 5.07 5.78 4.72
C SER A 22 5.52 6.70 3.58
N PHE A 23 5.50 6.22 2.34
CA PHE A 23 5.81 7.02 1.16
C PHE A 23 4.91 8.25 1.01
N TYR A 24 3.62 8.16 1.36
CA TYR A 24 2.69 9.28 1.28
C TYR A 24 2.91 10.28 2.42
N ASN A 25 3.07 9.78 3.65
CA ASN A 25 3.37 10.59 4.84
C ASN A 25 4.70 11.34 4.70
N ASP A 26 5.72 10.75 4.06
CA ASP A 26 7.00 11.43 3.81
C ASP A 26 6.88 12.60 2.81
N LYS A 27 5.86 12.60 1.95
CA LYS A 27 5.65 13.59 0.89
C LYS A 27 4.60 14.64 1.24
N THR A 28 3.87 14.46 2.34
CA THR A 28 2.71 15.29 2.71
C THR A 28 2.70 15.54 4.21
N ASP A 29 1.97 16.53 4.69
CA ASP A 29 1.79 16.72 6.14
C ASP A 29 0.69 15.81 6.72
N SER A 30 0.69 14.52 6.36
CA SER A 30 -0.30 13.54 6.84
C SER A 30 0.30 12.60 7.88
N SER A 31 -0.56 11.82 8.55
CA SER A 31 -0.14 10.77 9.49
C SER A 31 -1.02 9.55 9.32
N LEU A 32 -1.10 9.06 8.07
CA LEU A 32 -2.00 7.97 7.73
C LEU A 32 -1.66 6.69 8.50
N GLU A 33 -2.68 5.98 8.96
CA GLU A 33 -2.55 4.63 9.52
C GLU A 33 -3.45 3.65 8.74
N LEU A 34 -2.99 2.41 8.55
CA LEU A 34 -3.71 1.42 7.76
C LEU A 34 -4.93 0.91 8.54
N VAL A 35 -6.12 1.01 7.94
CA VAL A 35 -7.35 0.40 8.47
C VAL A 35 -7.52 -1.02 7.91
N LYS A 36 -7.57 -1.15 6.57
CA LYS A 36 -7.65 -2.45 5.88
C LYS A 36 -7.34 -2.34 4.39
N VAL A 37 -6.87 -3.43 3.82
CA VAL A 37 -6.81 -3.60 2.36
C VAL A 37 -8.18 -4.00 1.82
N LEU A 38 -8.68 -3.30 0.81
CA LEU A 38 -9.98 -3.56 0.18
C LEU A 38 -9.85 -4.54 -0.99
N ARG A 39 -8.88 -4.29 -1.87
CA ARG A 39 -8.61 -5.08 -3.07
C ARG A 39 -7.19 -4.87 -3.54
N ALA A 40 -6.67 -5.85 -4.26
CA ALA A 40 -5.43 -5.72 -5.01
C ALA A 40 -5.60 -6.39 -6.38
N ASN A 41 -5.17 -5.71 -7.43
CA ASN A 41 -5.00 -6.30 -8.76
C ASN A 41 -3.50 -6.39 -9.06
N PHE A 42 -3.10 -7.34 -9.88
CA PHE A 42 -1.71 -7.47 -10.31
C PHE A 42 -1.61 -7.52 -11.83
N HIS A 43 -0.53 -6.96 -12.36
CA HIS A 43 -0.16 -7.05 -13.76
C HIS A 43 1.26 -7.65 -13.85
N PRO A 44 1.42 -8.87 -14.39
CA PRO A 44 2.73 -9.47 -14.57
C PRO A 44 3.48 -8.82 -15.74
N SER A 45 4.72 -8.40 -15.52
CA SER A 45 5.65 -7.92 -16.55
C SER A 45 7.09 -8.33 -16.19
N ALA A 46 8.10 -7.50 -16.46
CA ALA A 46 9.47 -7.72 -15.97
C ALA A 46 9.55 -7.77 -14.43
N ALA A 47 8.61 -7.11 -13.76
CA ALA A 47 8.28 -7.25 -12.34
C ALA A 47 6.76 -7.40 -12.17
N ILE A 48 6.29 -7.72 -10.96
CA ILE A 48 4.85 -7.75 -10.66
C ILE A 48 4.42 -6.35 -10.26
N THR A 49 3.60 -5.68 -11.07
CA THR A 49 2.98 -4.41 -10.67
C THR A 49 1.70 -4.72 -9.89
N LEU A 50 1.64 -4.26 -8.64
CA LEU A 50 0.49 -4.38 -7.75
C LEU A 50 -0.25 -3.05 -7.67
N TYR A 51 -1.56 -3.09 -7.91
CA TYR A 51 -2.49 -1.98 -7.73
C TYR A 51 -3.33 -2.26 -6.49
N ILE A 52 -2.98 -1.62 -5.38
CA ILE A 52 -3.57 -1.89 -4.07
C ILE A 52 -4.52 -0.76 -3.71
N THR A 53 -5.76 -1.08 -3.37
CA THR A 53 -6.71 -0.13 -2.79
C THR A 53 -6.92 -0.47 -1.32
N PHE A 54 -6.72 0.50 -0.44
CA PHE A 54 -6.85 0.33 1.01
C PHE A 54 -7.56 1.53 1.65
N GLU A 55 -8.08 1.32 2.85
CA GLU A 55 -8.60 2.36 3.72
C GLU A 55 -7.53 2.75 4.74
N ALA A 56 -7.38 4.06 4.94
CA ALA A 56 -6.53 4.64 5.97
C ALA A 56 -7.26 5.78 6.69
N ASN A 57 -6.95 5.95 7.97
CA ASN A 57 -7.36 7.09 8.78
C ASN A 57 -6.22 8.10 8.87
N ASP A 58 -6.55 9.38 8.99
CA ASP A 58 -5.57 10.40 9.36
C ASP A 58 -5.97 11.03 10.70
N PRO A 59 -5.20 10.83 11.78
CA PRO A 59 -5.43 11.50 13.05
C PRO A 59 -5.44 13.03 12.92
N LYS A 60 -4.71 13.60 11.95
CA LYS A 60 -4.69 15.04 11.68
C LYS A 60 -5.97 15.55 11.00
N ASP A 61 -6.75 14.67 10.38
CA ASP A 61 -8.01 14.98 9.71
C ASP A 61 -9.24 14.40 10.46
N GLY A 62 -9.20 14.47 11.79
CA GLY A 62 -10.30 14.01 12.63
C GLY A 62 -10.54 12.50 12.57
N ASN A 63 -9.51 11.73 12.24
CA ASN A 63 -9.56 10.27 12.11
C ASN A 63 -10.53 9.78 11.01
N GLN A 64 -10.77 10.62 9.99
CA GLN A 64 -11.62 10.26 8.86
C GLN A 64 -11.02 9.11 8.07
N THR A 65 -11.81 8.05 7.85
CA THR A 65 -11.41 6.94 6.98
C THR A 65 -11.59 7.33 5.53
N LYS A 66 -10.50 7.30 4.77
CA LYS A 66 -10.48 7.58 3.32
C LYS A 66 -9.85 6.41 2.57
N ARG A 67 -10.16 6.31 1.29
CA ARG A 67 -9.58 5.31 0.40
C ARG A 67 -8.37 5.87 -0.31
N TYR A 68 -7.37 5.01 -0.46
CA TYR A 68 -6.12 5.31 -1.15
C TYR A 68 -5.85 4.22 -2.17
N GLN A 69 -5.17 4.60 -3.24
CA GLN A 69 -4.66 3.71 -4.27
C GLN A 69 -3.15 3.82 -4.33
N ALA A 70 -2.48 2.67 -4.22
CA ALA A 70 -1.03 2.55 -4.36
C ALA A 70 -0.67 1.71 -5.57
N VAL A 71 0.44 2.08 -6.21
CA VAL A 71 1.10 1.29 -7.25
C VAL A 71 2.45 0.88 -6.71
N VAL A 72 2.67 -0.44 -6.62
CA VAL A 72 3.88 -1.03 -6.06
C VAL A 72 4.50 -1.97 -7.09
N LEU A 73 5.78 -1.80 -7.38
CA LEU A 73 6.56 -2.76 -8.14
C LEU A 73 7.12 -3.80 -7.17
N TYR A 74 6.80 -5.07 -7.39
CA TYR A 74 7.23 -6.18 -6.55
C TYR A 74 8.15 -7.13 -7.32
N LEU A 75 9.40 -7.20 -6.86
CA LEU A 75 10.39 -8.22 -7.18
C LEU A 75 10.80 -8.87 -5.85
N SER A 76 11.08 -10.18 -5.84
CA SER A 76 11.40 -10.92 -4.61
C SER A 76 12.54 -10.31 -3.78
N PHE A 77 13.41 -9.51 -4.39
CA PHE A 77 14.53 -8.84 -3.71
C PHE A 77 14.45 -7.32 -3.73
N ASP A 78 13.43 -6.74 -4.39
CA ASP A 78 13.32 -5.30 -4.56
C ASP A 78 11.85 -4.86 -4.63
N ILE A 79 11.48 -3.89 -3.79
CA ILE A 79 10.10 -3.40 -3.69
C ILE A 79 10.14 -1.88 -3.81
N GLU A 80 9.43 -1.37 -4.81
CA GLU A 80 9.35 0.06 -5.06
C GLU A 80 7.90 0.53 -4.94
N VAL A 81 7.65 1.54 -4.11
CA VAL A 81 6.38 2.27 -4.12
C VAL A 81 6.44 3.34 -5.21
N CYS A 82 5.83 3.09 -6.36
CA CYS A 82 5.82 4.03 -7.47
C CYS A 82 4.88 5.23 -7.18
N SER A 83 3.73 4.97 -6.54
CA SER A 83 2.79 6.04 -6.15
C SER A 83 1.86 5.61 -5.03
N CYS A 84 1.36 6.60 -4.28
CA CYS A 84 0.26 6.48 -3.33
C CYS A 84 -0.55 7.77 -3.39
N LYS A 85 -1.87 7.68 -3.55
CA LYS A 85 -2.75 8.86 -3.66
C LYS A 85 -4.17 8.55 -3.17
N PRO A 86 -4.93 9.55 -2.70
CA PRO A 86 -6.36 9.37 -2.44
C PRO A 86 -7.08 8.81 -3.66
N GLU A 87 -7.99 7.86 -3.44
CA GLU A 87 -8.89 7.38 -4.48
C GLU A 87 -9.86 8.54 -4.84
N PRO A 88 -10.07 8.86 -6.13
CA PRO A 88 -11.02 9.90 -6.51
C PRO A 88 -12.41 9.60 -5.94
N SER A 89 -13.01 10.57 -5.27
CA SER A 89 -14.45 10.54 -5.00
C SER A 89 -15.19 10.62 -6.33
N SER A 90 -16.00 9.60 -6.64
CA SER A 90 -16.96 9.64 -7.76
C SER A 90 -18.04 10.69 -7.53
#